data_AF-A0A7W6ND88-F1
#
_entry.id   AF-A0A7W6ND88-F1
#
_cell.length_a   1.000
_cell.length_b   1.000
_cell.length_c   1.000
_cell.angle_alpha   90.00
_cell.angle_beta   90.00
_cell.angle_gamma   90.00
#
_symmetry.space_group_name_H-M   'P 1'
#
loop_
_entity.id
_entity.type
_entity.pdbx_description
1 polymer ?
#
loop_
_entity_poly.entity_id
_entity_poly.type
_entity_poly.pdbx_seq_one_letter_code
_entity_poly.pdbx_strand_id
1 'polypeptide(L)'
;MADTSIEWTDATWNPVAGCTIATAGCTNCYAMRMAARLEAMGVEKYNGLTRKSGGRAKWTGRIALDQAALDVPMTWKKPRRVFVNSGLRSRSGAP
;
A
#
# COMPACT_ATOMS: atom_id res chain seq x y z
N MET A 1 7.12 19.88 7.86
CA MET A 1 5.90 19.72 7.07
C MET A 1 5.67 18.22 6.96
N ALA A 2 4.59 17.71 7.57
CA ALA A 2 4.29 16.29 7.56
C ALA A 2 3.94 15.84 6.14
N ASP A 3 4.46 14.69 5.72
CA ASP A 3 4.19 14.13 4.39
C ASP A 3 2.80 13.49 4.31
N THR A 4 2.04 13.54 5.41
CA THR A 4 0.75 12.88 5.65
C THR A 4 -0.23 13.81 6.33
N SER A 5 -1.53 13.57 6.13
CA SER A 5 -2.64 14.30 6.77
C SER A 5 -3.08 13.68 8.10
N ILE A 6 -2.28 12.77 8.66
CA ILE A 6 -2.59 12.08 9.90
C ILE A 6 -1.79 12.76 11.00
N GLU A 7 -2.49 13.47 11.89
CA GLU A 7 -1.92 14.38 12.88
C GLU A 7 -0.78 13.80 13.74
N TRP A 8 -0.85 12.50 14.05
CA TRP A 8 0.11 11.88 14.96
C TRP A 8 1.35 11.31 14.28
N THR A 9 1.45 11.28 12.94
CA THR A 9 2.57 10.67 12.20
C THR A 9 3.23 11.66 11.25
N ASP A 10 4.55 11.50 11.09
CA ASP A 10 5.35 12.32 10.19
C ASP A 10 5.31 11.82 8.73
N ALA A 11 5.12 10.51 8.52
CA ALA A 11 5.15 9.88 7.20
C ALA A 11 4.46 8.50 7.18
N THR A 12 4.00 8.06 6.00
CA THR A 12 3.55 6.69 5.76
C THR A 12 4.58 5.90 4.96
N TRP A 13 4.79 4.63 5.30
CA TRP A 13 5.74 3.75 4.60
C TRP A 13 5.10 2.38 4.32
N ASN A 14 5.05 1.96 3.06
CA ASN A 14 4.39 0.69 2.67
C ASN A 14 5.35 -0.19 1.86
N PRO A 15 6.25 -0.92 2.53
CA PRO A 15 7.18 -1.83 1.87
C PRO A 15 6.50 -3.11 1.39
N VAL A 16 5.29 -3.42 1.86
CA VAL A 16 4.57 -4.65 1.51
C VAL A 16 3.19 -4.31 0.95
N ALA A 17 2.79 -5.01 -0.11
CA ALA A 17 1.46 -4.94 -0.68
C ALA A 17 0.85 -6.34 -0.81
N GLY A 18 -0.47 -6.43 -0.64
CA GLY A 18 -1.19 -7.70 -0.71
C GLY A 18 -1.52 -8.28 0.66
N CYS A 19 -2.44 -9.25 0.66
CA CYS A 19 -2.94 -9.89 1.87
C CYS A 19 -3.63 -11.22 1.53
N THR A 20 -3.71 -12.12 2.50
CA THR A 20 -4.49 -13.36 2.40
C THR A 20 -5.87 -13.15 3.00
N ILE A 21 -6.91 -13.64 2.32
CA ILE A 21 -8.29 -13.57 2.83
C ILE A 21 -8.44 -14.60 3.96
N ALA A 22 -8.60 -14.13 5.19
CA ALA A 22 -8.72 -14.99 6.36
C ALA A 22 -10.18 -15.25 6.78
N THR A 23 -11.05 -14.24 6.66
CA THR A 23 -12.44 -14.31 7.16
C THR A 23 -13.41 -13.64 6.21
N ALA A 24 -14.72 -13.84 6.44
CA ALA A 24 -15.77 -13.14 5.71
C ALA A 24 -15.67 -11.61 5.84
N GLY A 25 -15.10 -11.08 6.93
CA GLY A 25 -14.89 -9.64 7.12
C GLY A 25 -13.97 -9.01 6.05
N CYS A 26 -13.12 -9.81 5.40
CA CYS A 26 -12.25 -9.34 4.33
C CYS A 26 -13.03 -8.85 3.09
N THR A 27 -14.31 -9.22 2.89
CA THR A 27 -15.06 -8.87 1.67
C THR A 27 -15.27 -7.36 1.48
N ASN A 28 -15.11 -6.57 2.53
CA ASN A 28 -15.23 -5.11 2.51
C ASN A 28 -13.89 -4.39 2.74
N CYS A 29 -12.76 -5.09 2.61
CA CYS A 29 -11.43 -4.51 2.80
C CYS A 29 -11.19 -3.35 1.80
N TYR A 30 -11.00 -2.14 2.32
CA TYR A 30 -10.73 -0.95 1.50
C TYR A 30 -9.45 -1.12 0.66
N ALA A 31 -8.46 -1.86 1.18
CA ALA A 31 -7.17 -2.03 0.53
C ALA A 31 -7.28 -2.84 -0.77
N MET A 32 -8.24 -3.76 -0.90
CA MET A 32 -8.49 -4.48 -2.17
C MET A 32 -8.94 -3.53 -3.28
N ARG A 33 -9.84 -2.60 -2.96
CA ARG A 33 -10.34 -1.60 -3.91
C ARG A 33 -9.22 -0.66 -4.35
N MET A 34 -8.40 -0.24 -3.41
CA MET A 34 -7.30 0.67 -3.68
C MET A 34 -6.18 -0.02 -4.47
N ALA A 35 -5.82 -1.27 -4.14
CA ALA A 35 -4.83 -2.03 -4.89
C ALA A 35 -5.26 -2.27 -6.34
N ALA A 36 -6.52 -2.64 -6.58
CA ALA A 36 -7.05 -2.77 -7.94
C ALA A 36 -6.98 -1.44 -8.73
N ARG A 37 -7.17 -0.30 -8.05
CA ARG A 37 -7.00 1.02 -8.66
C ARG A 37 -5.54 1.30 -9.00
N LEU A 38 -4.62 1.02 -8.09
CA LEU A 38 -3.18 1.28 -8.28
C LEU A 38 -2.56 0.37 -9.35
N GLU A 39 -3.00 -0.88 -9.40
CA GLU A 39 -2.70 -1.81 -10.49
C GLU A 39 -3.17 -1.23 -11.84
N ALA A 40 -4.40 -0.73 -11.92
CA ALA A 40 -4.92 -0.08 -13.14
C ALA A 40 -4.20 1.23 -13.48
N MET A 41 -3.55 1.88 -12.51
CA MET A 41 -2.69 3.06 -12.72
C MET A 41 -1.24 2.69 -13.10
N GLY A 42 -0.91 1.39 -13.22
CA GLY A 42 0.41 0.93 -13.64
C GLY A 42 1.45 0.89 -12.51
N VAL A 43 1.04 0.93 -11.24
CA VAL A 43 1.98 0.83 -10.13
C VAL A 43 2.40 -0.64 -9.96
N GLU A 44 3.62 -0.96 -10.37
CA GLU A 44 4.14 -2.34 -10.46
C GLU A 44 3.91 -3.19 -9.22
N LYS A 45 4.11 -2.64 -8.01
CA LYS A 45 3.99 -3.41 -6.77
C LYS A 45 2.59 -3.97 -6.49
N TYR A 46 1.56 -3.50 -7.19
CA TYR A 46 0.19 -4.01 -7.06
C TYR A 46 -0.22 -5.00 -8.16
N ASN A 47 0.66 -5.26 -9.13
CA ASN A 47 0.37 -6.13 -10.25
C ASN A 47 0.06 -7.57 -9.81
N GLY A 48 -1.08 -8.10 -10.22
CA GLY A 48 -1.54 -9.45 -9.92
C GLY A 48 -1.91 -9.70 -8.46
N LEU A 49 -1.98 -8.65 -7.62
CA LEU A 49 -2.38 -8.79 -6.22
C LEU A 49 -3.90 -8.90 -6.05
N THR A 50 -4.67 -8.37 -7.01
CA THR A 50 -6.13 -8.42 -6.97
C THR A 50 -6.73 -9.17 -8.15
N ARG A 51 -7.93 -9.73 -7.96
CA ARG A 51 -8.78 -10.28 -9.02
C ARG A 51 -10.21 -9.77 -8.86
N LYS A 52 -10.95 -9.66 -9.96
CA LYS A 52 -12.38 -9.32 -9.91
C LYS A 52 -13.21 -10.59 -9.72
N SER A 53 -14.12 -10.57 -8.75
CA SER A 53 -15.07 -11.67 -8.50
C SER A 53 -16.34 -11.09 -7.87
N GLY A 54 -17.50 -11.36 -8.47
CA GLY A 54 -18.79 -10.82 -8.03
C GLY A 54 -18.82 -9.29 -8.03
N GLY A 55 -18.21 -8.66 -9.04
CA GLY A 55 -18.14 -7.20 -9.18
C GLY A 55 -17.19 -6.49 -8.20
N ARG A 56 -16.47 -7.22 -7.33
CA ARG A 56 -15.56 -6.64 -6.34
C ARG A 56 -14.13 -7.10 -6.55
N ALA A 57 -13.18 -6.22 -6.22
CA ALA A 57 -11.77 -6.58 -6.13
C ALA A 57 -11.56 -7.47 -4.91
N LYS A 58 -10.87 -8.61 -5.10
CA LYS A 58 -10.49 -9.55 -4.05
C LYS A 58 -9.00 -9.81 -4.12
N TRP A 59 -8.35 -9.93 -2.97
CA TRP A 59 -6.95 -10.34 -2.93
C TRP A 59 -6.76 -11.73 -3.56
N THR A 60 -5.63 -11.93 -4.22
CA THR A 60 -5.24 -13.24 -4.76
C THR A 60 -4.59 -14.14 -3.70
N GLY A 61 -4.23 -13.60 -2.53
CA GLY A 61 -3.41 -14.27 -1.52
C GLY A 61 -1.91 -14.07 -1.75
N ARG A 62 -1.52 -13.39 -2.84
CA ARG A 62 -0.13 -13.01 -3.09
C ARG A 62 0.24 -11.80 -2.25
N ILE A 63 1.51 -11.77 -1.86
CA ILE A 63 2.15 -10.66 -1.17
C ILE A 63 3.35 -10.24 -2.02
N ALA A 64 3.48 -8.94 -2.26
CA ALA A 64 4.61 -8.33 -2.94
C ALA A 64 5.42 -7.50 -1.94
N LEU A 65 6.74 -7.65 -2.01
CA LEU A 65 7.70 -6.83 -1.29
C LEU A 65 8.28 -5.79 -2.26
N ASP A 66 8.17 -4.52 -1.88
CA ASP A 66 8.76 -3.39 -2.58
C ASP A 66 10.20 -3.22 -2.06
N GLN A 67 11.15 -3.82 -2.77
CA GLN A 67 12.54 -3.89 -2.32
C GLN A 67 13.16 -2.50 -2.19
N ALA A 68 12.87 -1.59 -3.13
CA ALA A 68 13.36 -0.22 -3.08
C ALA A 68 12.78 0.56 -1.89
N ALA A 69 11.56 0.26 -1.47
CA ALA A 69 10.97 0.88 -0.29
C ALA A 69 11.70 0.49 1.01
N LEU A 70 12.42 -0.63 1.07
CA LEU A 70 13.14 -1.04 2.28
C LEU A 70 14.29 -0.11 2.66
N ASP A 71 14.88 0.57 1.68
CA ASP A 71 15.98 1.50 1.91
C ASP A 71 15.50 2.91 2.32
N VAL A 72 14.21 3.21 2.15
CA VAL A 72 13.63 4.54 2.44
C VAL A 72 13.93 5.02 3.86
N PRO A 73 13.77 4.21 4.93
CA PRO A 73 14.11 4.63 6.29
C PRO A 73 15.57 5.05 6.47
N MET A 74 16.50 4.45 5.71
CA MET A 74 17.93 4.76 5.80
C MET A 74 18.27 6.15 5.24
N THR A 75 17.41 6.70 4.37
CA THR A 75 17.59 8.03 3.78
C THR A 75 17.17 9.18 4.71
N TRP A 76 16.52 8.89 5.85
CA TRP A 76 15.97 9.92 6.72
C TRP A 76 17.04 10.57 7.60
N LYS A 77 17.20 11.89 7.44
CA LYS A 77 18.15 12.70 8.22
C LYS A 77 17.76 12.94 9.69
N LYS A 78 16.49 12.72 10.05
CA LYS A 78 15.93 12.95 11.39
C LYS A 78 15.01 11.78 11.76
N PRO A 79 14.90 11.44 13.06
CA PRO A 79 13.90 10.48 13.53
C PRO A 79 12.49 10.90 13.10
N ARG A 80 11.65 9.92 12.77
CA ARG A 80 10.26 10.12 12.32
C ARG A 80 9.36 9.07 12.98
N ARG A 81 8.12 9.45 13.31
CA ARG A 81 7.05 8.52 13.67
C ARG A 81 6.29 8.10 12.42
N VAL A 82 6.35 6.82 12.08
CA VAL A 82 5.92 6.31 10.79
C VAL A 82 4.71 5.39 10.94
N PHE A 83 3.69 5.60 10.11
CA PHE A 83 2.57 4.67 10.02
C PHE A 83 2.77 3.72 8.84
N VAL A 84 2.95 2.43 9.16
CA VAL A 84 3.33 1.41 8.18
C VAL A 84 2.10 0.71 7.58
N ASN A 85 2.13 0.44 6.28
CA ASN A 85 1.10 -0.34 5.55
C ASN A 85 -0.34 0.18 5.68
N SER A 86 -0.50 1.49 5.80
CA SER A 86 -1.79 2.14 6.07
C SER A 86 -2.23 3.17 5.03
N GLY A 87 -1.32 3.66 4.18
CA GLY A 87 -1.56 4.79 3.29
C GLY A 87 -1.09 4.53 1.87
N LEU A 88 -1.97 4.06 0.98
CA LEU A 88 -1.60 3.70 -0.40
C LEU A 88 -1.56 4.93 -1.35
N ARG A 89 -1.21 6.13 -0.85
CA ARG A 89 -1.04 7.30 -1.73
C ARG A 89 0.31 7.19 -2.43
N SER A 90 0.27 6.87 -3.72
CA SER A 90 1.35 7.24 -4.64
C SER A 90 1.38 8.78 -4.73
N ARG A 91 2.28 9.44 -4.02
CA ARG A 91 2.80 10.71 -4.56
C ARG A 91 3.71 10.32 -5.71
N SER A 92 3.14 10.35 -6.91
CA SER A 92 3.87 10.59 -8.15
C SER A 92 4.74 11.82 -7.94
N GLY A 93 6.05 11.60 -7.80
CA GLY A 93 7.01 12.62 -7.39
C GLY A 93 8.44 12.08 -7.41
N ALA A 94 8.77 11.31 -8.44
CA ALA A 94 10.12 11.27 -8.99
C ALA A 94 9.96 11.63 -10.48
N PRO A 95 10.88 12.41 -11.08
CA PRO A 95 10.92 12.57 -12.53
C PRO A 95 10.96 11.21 -13.23
#